data_AF-A0A7W0YQC2-F1
#
_entry.id   AF-A0A7W0YQC2-F1
#
_cell.length_a   1.000
_cell.length_b   1.000
_cell.length_c   1.000
_cell.angle_alpha   90.00
_cell.angle_beta   90.00
_cell.angle_gamma   90.00
#
_symmetry.space_group_name_H-M   'P 1'
#
loop_
_entity.id
_entity.type
_entity.pdbx_description
1 polymer ?
#
loop_
_entity_poly.entity_id
_entity_poly.type
_entity_poly.pdbx_seq_one_letter_code
_entity_poly.pdbx_strand_id
1 'polypeptide(L)'
;MHLLEYLDPHTFRYTKSGRSRTALARSSAVAASLGLMLLAACASVGGSASEGTSFQTKLSADSALRIAATQLQIHGYTIGVRGKNMITTEPRAVPQDLRAAAAKRPVRRWVLRVDATRVLLGGTDVRVAGFLVPDGATGRGNPPEGAHRVDQEDRQLFSEVRAVAGWVRDASQRKARGA
;
A
#
# COMPACT_ATOMS: atom_id res chain seq x y z
N MET A 1 38.35 -4.53 -39.87
CA MET A 1 39.22 -3.46 -40.41
C MET A 1 39.40 -3.71 -41.90
N HIS A 2 38.61 -3.00 -42.72
CA HIS A 2 38.76 -2.92 -44.18
C HIS A 2 38.45 -1.46 -44.57
N LEU A 3 39.54 -0.72 -44.80
CA LEU A 3 39.86 0.20 -45.89
C LEU A 3 38.78 0.84 -46.79
N LEU A 4 39.05 2.13 -47.09
CA LEU A 4 38.77 2.94 -48.30
C LEU A 4 37.54 3.87 -48.21
N GLU A 5 37.77 5.20 -48.07
CA GLU A 5 37.95 6.19 -49.16
C GLU A 5 36.62 6.46 -49.89
N TYR A 6 36.16 7.72 -49.93
CA TYR A 6 36.16 8.55 -51.15
C TYR A 6 35.38 9.87 -50.95
N LEU A 7 36.12 10.98 -51.03
CA LEU A 7 35.84 12.28 -51.64
C LEU A 7 34.39 12.84 -51.73
N ASP A 8 34.23 14.03 -51.10
CA ASP A 8 33.61 15.30 -51.58
C ASP A 8 33.71 15.52 -53.12
N PRO A 9 33.10 16.55 -53.80
CA PRO A 9 32.40 17.77 -53.35
C PRO A 9 31.22 18.17 -54.29
N HIS A 10 30.73 19.41 -54.14
CA HIS A 10 30.32 20.37 -55.20
C HIS A 10 28.87 20.93 -55.19
N THR A 11 28.81 22.21 -54.79
CA THR A 11 28.18 23.37 -55.47
C THR A 11 26.72 23.29 -55.91
N PHE A 12 25.88 24.20 -55.40
CA PHE A 12 25.27 25.26 -56.23
C PHE A 12 24.55 26.32 -55.38
N ARG A 13 24.82 27.61 -55.67
CA ARG A 13 24.01 28.76 -55.21
C ARG A 13 22.74 28.85 -56.06
N TYR A 14 21.60 29.23 -55.48
CA TYR A 14 20.63 30.10 -56.15
C TYR A 14 19.78 30.87 -55.12
N THR A 15 19.82 32.19 -55.24
CA THR A 15 18.89 33.12 -54.61
C THR A 15 17.59 33.15 -55.41
N LYS A 16 16.41 33.13 -54.76
CA LYS A 16 15.21 33.72 -55.37
C LYS A 16 14.15 34.08 -54.32
N SER A 17 13.92 35.37 -54.14
CA SER A 17 12.73 35.90 -53.48
C SER A 17 11.50 35.67 -54.36
N GLY A 18 10.41 35.17 -53.80
CA GLY A 18 9.14 34.97 -54.51
C GLY A 18 7.96 35.20 -53.57
N ARG A 19 7.34 36.37 -53.69
CA ARG A 19 6.10 36.80 -53.02
C ARG A 19 4.92 36.37 -53.89
N SER A 20 3.92 35.67 -53.35
CA SER A 20 2.52 35.56 -53.85
C SER A 20 1.74 34.64 -52.90
N ARG A 21 0.87 35.17 -52.03
CA ARG A 21 -0.58 35.42 -52.24
C ARG A 21 -1.42 34.14 -52.47
N THR A 22 -2.19 33.83 -51.42
CA THR A 22 -3.60 33.36 -51.42
C THR A 22 -3.98 32.18 -52.31
N ALA A 23 -4.39 31.07 -51.68
CA ALA A 23 -5.80 30.67 -51.54
C ALA A 23 -5.96 29.14 -51.48
N LEU A 24 -6.77 28.71 -50.51
CA LEU A 24 -7.64 27.53 -50.49
C LEU A 24 -7.21 26.27 -51.25
N ALA A 25 -6.99 25.17 -50.54
CA ALA A 25 -8.08 24.24 -50.19
C ALA A 25 -7.53 22.87 -49.74
N ARG A 26 -8.15 22.36 -48.67
CA ARG A 26 -8.62 20.98 -48.52
C ARG A 26 -7.58 19.83 -48.58
N SER A 27 -7.26 19.33 -47.39
CA SER A 27 -7.68 18.00 -46.91
C SER A 27 -6.55 17.13 -46.36
N SER A 28 -6.82 16.64 -45.14
CA SER A 28 -6.35 15.38 -44.54
C SER A 28 -4.85 15.15 -44.39
N ALA A 29 -4.37 15.24 -43.15
CA ALA A 29 -4.02 14.07 -42.33
C ALA A 29 -2.83 14.36 -41.41
N VAL A 30 -3.09 14.18 -40.11
CA VAL A 30 -2.18 13.57 -39.11
C VAL A 30 -0.86 14.29 -38.83
N ALA A 31 -0.76 14.95 -37.67
CA ALA A 31 0.13 14.53 -36.57
C ALA A 31 0.26 15.62 -35.49
N ALA A 32 0.40 15.15 -34.24
CA ALA A 32 1.26 15.72 -33.20
C ALA A 32 0.84 17.09 -32.60
N SER A 33 0.12 17.09 -31.48
CA SER A 33 0.68 16.99 -30.11
C SER A 33 1.16 18.34 -29.53
N LEU A 34 0.36 18.91 -28.62
CA LEU A 34 0.74 19.88 -27.57
C LEU A 34 -0.59 20.26 -26.89
N GLY A 35 -0.87 20.03 -25.63
CA GLY A 35 -0.14 19.53 -24.48
C GLY A 35 -1.12 19.79 -23.35
N LEU A 36 -1.81 18.75 -22.89
CA LEU A 36 -2.88 18.82 -21.91
C LEU A 36 -2.30 19.28 -20.58
N MET A 37 -2.38 20.59 -20.31
CA MET A 37 -1.90 21.17 -19.07
C MET A 37 -2.88 20.91 -17.93
N LEU A 38 -2.34 20.20 -16.94
CA LEU A 38 -2.49 20.41 -15.50
C LEU A 38 -3.86 20.17 -14.85
N LEU A 39 -3.90 19.01 -14.16
CA LEU A 39 -4.01 18.94 -12.70
C LEU A 39 -5.17 19.72 -12.05
N ALA A 40 -6.27 19.02 -11.84
CA ALA A 40 -7.04 19.15 -10.60
C ALA A 40 -7.32 17.74 -10.08
N ALA A 41 -6.31 17.18 -9.41
CA ALA A 41 -6.43 15.98 -8.60
C ALA A 41 -7.31 16.29 -7.38
N CYS A 42 -8.62 16.33 -7.58
CA CYS A 42 -9.60 16.27 -6.50
C CYS A 42 -9.87 14.81 -6.14
N ALA A 43 -8.82 14.06 -5.77
CA ALA A 43 -9.00 12.95 -4.86
C ALA A 43 -8.94 13.55 -3.45
N SER A 44 -10.04 14.17 -3.02
CA SER A 44 -10.25 14.45 -1.61
C SER A 44 -10.34 13.08 -0.92
N VAL A 45 -9.18 12.61 -0.47
CA VAL A 45 -9.04 11.56 0.53
C VAL A 45 -9.80 12.07 1.75
N GLY A 46 -11.07 11.67 1.82
CA GLY A 46 -11.85 11.72 3.04
C GLY A 46 -11.13 10.82 4.03
N GLY A 47 -10.28 11.43 4.85
CA GLY A 47 -9.65 10.83 6.01
C GLY A 47 -10.73 10.50 7.04
N SER A 48 -11.57 9.52 6.72
CA SER A 48 -12.15 8.69 7.75
C SER A 48 -10.94 8.05 8.41
N ALA A 49 -10.66 8.43 9.65
CA ALA A 49 -9.60 7.85 10.46
C ALA A 49 -9.86 6.35 10.55
N SER A 50 -9.42 5.61 9.53
CA SER A 50 -9.53 4.17 9.46
C SER A 50 -8.47 3.63 10.41
N GLU A 51 -8.79 3.69 11.70
CA GLU A 51 -8.86 2.56 12.61
C GLU A 51 -8.38 1.24 11.98
N GLY A 52 -7.07 1.08 11.82
CA GLY A 52 -6.42 -0.10 11.22
C GLY A 52 -6.40 -0.12 9.68
N THR A 53 -5.68 -1.09 9.13
CA THR A 53 -5.56 -1.28 7.67
C THR A 53 -6.40 -2.48 7.26
N SER A 54 -7.37 -2.28 6.36
CA SER A 54 -8.20 -3.37 5.81
C SER A 54 -7.98 -3.60 4.33
N PHE A 55 -8.25 -4.83 3.89
CA PHE A 55 -8.23 -5.22 2.49
C PHE A 55 -9.16 -6.42 2.26
N GLN A 56 -9.66 -6.55 1.04
CA GLN A 56 -10.52 -7.67 0.66
C GLN A 56 -9.72 -8.79 -0.01
N THR A 57 -10.15 -10.03 0.22
CA THR A 57 -9.62 -11.23 -0.43
C THR A 57 -10.75 -12.17 -0.84
N LYS A 58 -10.54 -12.95 -1.91
CA LYS A 58 -11.50 -13.99 -2.36
C LYS A 58 -11.49 -15.24 -1.48
N LEU A 59 -10.51 -15.37 -0.60
CA LEU A 59 -10.37 -16.52 0.30
C LEU A 59 -11.48 -16.55 1.37
N SER A 60 -11.72 -17.73 1.93
CA SER A 60 -12.55 -17.87 3.13
C SER A 60 -11.87 -17.22 4.35
N ALA A 61 -12.66 -16.78 5.33
CA ALA A 61 -12.16 -16.14 6.55
C ALA A 61 -11.13 -17.02 7.29
N ASP A 62 -11.40 -18.32 7.41
CA ASP A 62 -10.45 -19.26 8.02
C ASP A 62 -9.12 -19.36 7.25
N SER A 63 -9.18 -19.41 5.91
CA SER A 63 -7.97 -19.45 5.09
C SER A 63 -7.16 -18.15 5.23
N ALA A 64 -7.85 -17.00 5.25
CA ALA A 64 -7.22 -15.71 5.47
C ALA A 64 -6.55 -15.62 6.85
N LEU A 65 -7.21 -16.09 7.92
CA LEU A 65 -6.62 -16.13 9.26
C LEU A 65 -5.46 -17.11 9.40
N ARG A 66 -5.51 -18.27 8.72
CA ARG A 66 -4.36 -19.19 8.66
C ARG A 66 -3.15 -18.53 8.00
N ILE A 67 -3.35 -17.87 6.86
CA ILE A 67 -2.28 -17.12 6.18
C ILE A 67 -1.76 -15.99 7.08
N ALA A 68 -2.65 -15.23 7.70
CA ALA A 68 -2.27 -14.17 8.63
C ALA A 68 -1.42 -14.68 9.78
N ALA A 69 -1.82 -15.80 10.41
CA ALA A 69 -1.06 -16.44 11.48
C ALA A 69 0.34 -16.86 11.00
N THR A 70 0.44 -17.48 9.82
CA THR A 70 1.74 -17.87 9.23
C THR A 70 2.62 -16.66 8.95
N GLN A 71 2.09 -15.59 8.35
CA GLN A 71 2.87 -14.38 8.09
C GLN A 71 3.34 -13.74 9.39
N LEU A 72 2.46 -13.59 10.39
CA LEU A 72 2.84 -13.07 11.70
C LEU A 72 3.97 -13.90 12.33
N GLN A 73 3.88 -15.23 12.30
CA GLN A 73 4.93 -16.12 12.83
C GLN A 73 6.26 -15.99 12.08
N ILE A 74 6.24 -15.92 10.74
CA ILE A 74 7.45 -15.71 9.92
C ILE A 74 8.14 -14.39 10.28
N HIS A 75 7.36 -13.36 10.60
CA HIS A 75 7.87 -12.04 11.00
C HIS A 75 8.13 -11.92 12.52
N GLY A 76 8.17 -13.04 13.24
CA GLY A 76 8.58 -13.09 14.65
C GLY A 76 7.51 -12.66 15.65
N TYR A 77 6.23 -12.71 15.26
CA TYR A 77 5.11 -12.51 16.19
C TYR A 77 4.59 -13.87 16.69
N THR A 78 4.48 -14.01 18.01
CA THR A 78 3.83 -15.17 18.63
C THR A 78 2.32 -14.99 18.62
N ILE A 79 1.56 -16.00 18.19
CA ILE A 79 0.10 -15.97 18.22
C ILE A 79 -0.36 -16.33 19.64
N GLY A 80 -1.12 -15.45 20.28
CA GLY A 80 -1.65 -15.67 21.62
C GLY A 80 -3.08 -16.23 21.58
N VAL A 81 -4.03 -15.41 21.11
CA VAL A 81 -5.45 -15.78 21.10
C VAL A 81 -5.92 -16.01 19.66
N ARG A 82 -6.63 -17.13 19.44
CA ARG A 82 -7.28 -17.44 18.17
C ARG A 82 -8.78 -17.62 18.39
N GLY A 83 -9.56 -16.67 17.89
CA GLY A 83 -11.02 -16.73 17.85
C GLY A 83 -11.54 -17.23 16.49
N LYS A 84 -12.86 -17.32 16.37
CA LYS A 84 -13.54 -17.79 15.13
C LYS A 84 -13.22 -16.91 13.90
N ASN A 85 -13.22 -15.60 14.09
CA ASN A 85 -13.04 -14.60 13.03
C ASN A 85 -11.85 -13.67 13.32
N MET A 86 -10.95 -14.07 14.22
CA MET A 86 -9.85 -13.22 14.61
C MET A 86 -8.65 -13.98 15.16
N ILE A 87 -7.47 -13.37 15.06
CA ILE A 87 -6.26 -13.76 15.78
C ILE A 87 -5.63 -12.54 16.43
N THR A 88 -4.99 -12.74 17.58
CA THR A 88 -4.26 -11.69 18.29
C THR A 88 -2.92 -12.24 18.75
N THR A 89 -1.87 -11.45 18.59
CA THR A 89 -0.52 -11.82 18.99
C THR A 89 -0.35 -11.68 20.51
N GLU A 90 0.65 -12.37 21.05
CA GLU A 90 1.10 -12.10 22.41
C GLU A 90 1.66 -10.66 22.52
N PRO A 91 1.56 -10.03 23.71
CA PRO A 91 2.18 -8.74 23.97
C PRO A 91 3.69 -8.80 23.78
N ARG A 92 4.20 -8.08 22.78
CA ARG A 92 5.64 -7.95 22.51
C ARG A 92 6.12 -6.59 23.00
N ALA A 93 7.39 -6.48 23.39
CA ALA A 93 8.00 -5.18 23.61
C ALA A 93 7.97 -4.34 22.32
N VAL A 94 7.74 -3.03 22.45
CA VAL A 94 7.82 -2.13 21.30
C VAL A 94 9.27 -2.12 20.77
N PRO A 95 9.50 -2.39 19.47
CA PRO A 95 10.82 -2.33 18.84
C PRO A 95 11.54 -1.00 19.14
N GLN A 96 12.86 -1.03 19.30
CA GLN A 96 13.63 0.12 19.78
C GLN A 96 13.49 1.35 18.87
N ASP A 97 13.44 1.11 17.57
CA ASP A 97 13.17 2.07 16.50
C ASP A 97 11.79 2.71 16.60
N LEU A 98 10.80 2.01 17.17
CA LEU A 98 9.42 2.49 17.34
C LEU A 98 9.16 3.06 18.74
N ARG A 99 10.11 2.97 19.68
CA ARG A 99 9.93 3.46 21.06
C ARG A 99 9.71 4.96 21.11
N ALA A 100 10.35 5.75 20.24
CA ALA A 100 10.16 7.20 20.22
C ALA A 100 8.71 7.59 19.88
N ALA A 101 8.07 6.87 18.97
CA ALA A 101 6.64 7.04 18.67
C ALA A 101 5.76 6.59 19.84
N ALA A 102 6.10 5.49 20.50
CA ALA A 102 5.37 4.99 21.66
C ALA A 102 5.59 5.82 22.94
N ALA A 103 6.71 6.56 23.06
CA ALA A 103 7.11 7.29 24.27
C ALA A 103 6.16 8.43 24.65
N LYS A 104 5.28 8.84 23.73
CA LYS A 104 4.16 9.75 24.05
C LYS A 104 3.18 9.15 25.08
N ARG A 105 3.30 7.85 25.37
CA ARG A 105 2.39 7.08 26.21
C ARG A 105 3.19 6.21 27.18
N PRO A 106 2.68 5.94 28.40
CA PRO A 106 3.32 5.05 29.38
C PRO A 106 3.13 3.57 28.98
N VAL A 107 3.59 3.19 27.79
CA VAL A 107 3.33 1.87 27.22
C VAL A 107 4.63 1.22 26.76
N ARG A 108 4.85 -0.02 27.21
CA ARG A 108 6.06 -0.80 26.86
C ARG A 108 5.78 -1.97 25.93
N ARG A 109 4.52 -2.39 25.84
CA ARG A 109 4.12 -3.58 25.09
C ARG A 109 3.05 -3.23 24.05
N TRP A 110 3.04 -3.99 22.97
CA TRP A 110 2.02 -3.85 21.94
C TRP A 110 1.61 -5.22 21.40
N VAL A 111 0.38 -5.28 20.89
CA VAL A 111 -0.23 -6.47 20.29
C VAL A 111 -0.77 -6.12 18.92
N LEU A 112 -0.74 -7.09 18.02
CA LEU A 112 -1.42 -7.03 16.73
C LEU A 112 -2.67 -7.91 16.78
N ARG A 113 -3.73 -7.42 16.16
CA ARG A 113 -4.98 -8.15 15.96
C ARG A 113 -5.28 -8.18 14.47
N VAL A 114 -5.71 -9.34 13.99
CA VAL A 114 -6.21 -9.52 12.63
C VAL A 114 -7.62 -10.07 12.72
N ASP A 115 -8.58 -9.34 12.17
CA ASP A 115 -9.97 -9.75 12.03
C ASP A 115 -10.26 -10.16 10.59
N ALA A 116 -11.12 -11.15 10.41
CA ALA A 116 -11.56 -11.63 9.11
C ALA A 116 -13.08 -11.76 9.08
N THR A 117 -13.74 -10.82 8.40
CA THR A 117 -15.20 -10.77 8.29
C THR A 117 -15.63 -11.15 6.88
N ARG A 118 -16.56 -12.10 6.75
CA ARG A 118 -17.13 -12.46 5.45
C ARG A 118 -17.95 -11.28 4.90
N VAL A 119 -17.73 -10.93 3.64
CA VAL A 119 -18.50 -9.89 2.94
C VAL A 119 -19.69 -10.53 2.21
N LEU A 120 -20.84 -9.86 2.21
CA LEU A 120 -22.10 -10.34 1.61
C LEU A 120 -21.96 -10.70 0.12
N LEU A 121 -21.15 -9.95 -0.62
CA LEU A 121 -20.93 -10.12 -2.07
C LEU A 121 -19.82 -11.13 -2.41
N GLY A 122 -19.41 -11.95 -1.43
CA GLY A 122 -18.34 -12.93 -1.59
C GLY A 122 -16.98 -12.41 -1.14
N GLY A 123 -16.14 -13.35 -0.70
CA GLY A 123 -14.83 -13.04 -0.13
C GLY A 123 -14.86 -12.69 1.36
N THR A 124 -13.74 -12.13 1.81
CA THR A 124 -13.47 -11.81 3.21
C THR A 124 -12.78 -10.44 3.26
N ASP A 125 -13.28 -9.55 4.12
CA ASP A 125 -12.57 -8.34 4.53
C ASP A 125 -11.65 -8.70 5.70
N VAL A 126 -10.36 -8.45 5.51
CA VAL A 126 -9.32 -8.68 6.52
C VAL A 126 -8.90 -7.33 7.04
N ARG A 127 -8.98 -7.12 8.36
CA ARG A 127 -8.58 -5.90 9.03
C ARG A 127 -7.42 -6.20 9.99
N VAL A 128 -6.36 -5.42 9.90
CA VAL A 128 -5.20 -5.48 10.80
C VAL A 128 -5.18 -4.22 11.66
N ALA A 129 -5.07 -4.39 12.97
CA ALA A 129 -4.97 -3.29 13.93
C ALA A 129 -3.87 -3.56 14.96
N GLY A 130 -3.13 -2.52 15.32
CA GLY A 130 -2.17 -2.54 16.43
C GLY A 130 -2.77 -1.91 17.68
N PHE A 131 -2.38 -2.42 18.85
CA PHE A 131 -2.78 -1.88 20.14
C PHE A 131 -1.58 -1.80 21.08
N LEU A 132 -1.39 -0.64 21.69
CA LEU A 132 -0.45 -0.37 22.77
C LEU A 132 -1.10 -0.80 24.09
N VAL A 133 -0.46 -1.71 24.82
CA VAL A 133 -0.97 -2.29 26.06
C VAL A 133 -0.21 -1.71 27.26
N PRO A 134 -0.86 -1.00 28.19
CA PRO A 134 -0.18 -0.44 29.34
C PRO A 134 0.37 -1.54 30.27
N ASP A 135 1.38 -1.17 31.05
CA ASP A 135 1.92 -2.07 32.08
C ASP A 135 0.83 -2.32 33.14
N GLY A 136 0.69 -3.58 33.58
CA GLY A 136 -0.35 -3.97 34.53
C GLY A 136 -1.74 -4.22 33.92
N ALA A 137 -1.95 -4.02 32.61
CA ALA A 137 -3.19 -4.45 31.96
C ALA A 137 -3.35 -5.98 32.05
N THR A 138 -4.26 -6.43 32.91
CA THR A 138 -4.65 -7.83 33.07
C THR A 138 -5.91 -8.09 32.24
N GLY A 139 -5.75 -8.16 30.92
CA GLY A 139 -6.89 -8.38 30.03
C GLY A 139 -7.01 -9.83 29.58
N ARG A 140 -8.08 -10.53 30.01
CA ARG A 140 -8.65 -11.67 29.25
C ARG A 140 -9.42 -11.21 28.01
N GLY A 141 -9.59 -9.90 27.83
CA GLY A 141 -10.26 -9.26 26.70
C GLY A 141 -9.38 -9.18 25.45
N ASN A 142 -10.02 -9.13 24.28
CA ASN A 142 -9.34 -8.99 23.00
C ASN A 142 -9.88 -7.78 22.22
N PRO A 143 -9.17 -6.64 22.18
CA PRO A 143 -7.89 -6.36 22.85
C PRO A 143 -8.02 -6.25 24.39
N PRO A 144 -6.90 -6.28 25.14
CA PRO A 144 -6.90 -6.07 26.59
C PRO A 144 -7.56 -4.75 26.98
N GLU A 145 -8.21 -4.71 28.15
CA GLU A 145 -8.80 -3.48 28.69
C GLU A 145 -7.72 -2.41 28.90
N GLY A 146 -8.04 -1.16 28.55
CA GLY A 146 -7.09 -0.05 28.60
C GLY A 146 -6.05 -0.03 27.47
N ALA A 147 -6.12 -0.97 26.51
CA ALA A 147 -5.23 -0.93 25.34
C ALA A 147 -5.58 0.26 24.43
N HIS A 148 -4.58 1.07 24.11
CA HIS A 148 -4.73 2.18 23.18
C HIS A 148 -4.51 1.70 21.75
N ARG A 149 -5.44 2.00 20.85
CA ARG A 149 -5.31 1.59 19.46
C ARG A 149 -4.29 2.47 18.74
N VAL A 150 -3.42 1.84 17.95
CA VAL A 150 -2.49 2.55 17.07
C VAL A 150 -3.27 3.12 15.88
N ASP A 151 -3.18 4.43 15.68
CA ASP A 151 -3.80 5.16 14.57
C ASP A 151 -2.77 5.97 13.77
N GLN A 152 -3.24 6.81 12.84
CA GLN A 152 -2.37 7.59 11.96
C GLN A 152 -1.56 8.68 12.69
N GLU A 153 -1.94 9.07 13.90
CA GLU A 153 -1.20 10.03 14.73
C GLU A 153 0.11 9.39 15.24
N ASP A 154 0.09 8.07 15.45
CA ASP A 154 1.24 7.23 15.78
C ASP A 154 1.99 6.76 14.52
N ARG A 155 2.35 7.71 13.62
CA ARG A 155 2.85 7.47 12.25
C ARG A 155 3.77 6.25 12.06
N GLN A 156 4.79 6.09 12.92
CA GLN A 156 5.76 4.99 12.83
C GLN A 156 5.17 3.63 13.22
N LEU A 157 4.39 3.57 14.31
CA LEU A 157 3.68 2.36 14.70
C LEU A 157 2.63 1.99 13.66
N PHE A 158 1.95 2.99 13.08
CA PHE A 158 0.98 2.76 12.02
C PHE A 158 1.61 2.30 10.71
N SER A 159 2.85 2.71 10.38
CA SER A 159 3.56 2.11 9.24
C SER A 159 3.84 0.64 9.44
N GLU A 160 4.13 0.20 10.67
CA GLU A 160 4.32 -1.22 10.97
C GLU A 160 3.00 -2.00 10.80
N VAL A 161 1.88 -1.47 11.30
CA VAL A 161 0.55 -2.07 11.07
C VAL A 161 0.24 -2.20 9.57
N ARG A 162 0.58 -1.19 8.77
CA ARG A 162 0.44 -1.24 7.30
C ARG A 162 1.36 -2.26 6.65
N ALA A 163 2.60 -2.39 7.12
CA ALA A 163 3.54 -3.40 6.63
C ALA A 163 3.00 -4.81 6.86
N VAL A 164 2.52 -5.09 8.07
CA VAL A 164 1.86 -6.37 8.42
C VAL A 164 0.66 -6.63 7.51
N ALA A 165 -0.23 -5.65 7.33
CA ALA A 165 -1.37 -5.79 6.42
C ALA A 165 -0.92 -6.08 4.98
N GLY A 166 0.17 -5.46 4.52
CA GLY A 166 0.79 -5.75 3.23
C GLY A 166 1.24 -7.20 3.09
N TRP A 167 1.99 -7.73 4.07
CA TRP A 167 2.46 -9.12 4.04
C TRP A 167 1.29 -10.12 3.96
N VAL A 168 0.26 -9.92 4.80
CA VAL A 168 -0.93 -10.80 4.80
C VAL A 168 -1.70 -10.68 3.48
N ARG A 169 -1.88 -9.47 2.95
CA ARG A 169 -2.55 -9.24 1.68
C ARG A 169 -1.82 -9.94 0.53
N ASP A 170 -0.52 -9.73 0.43
CA ASP A 170 0.27 -10.24 -0.70
C ASP A 170 0.32 -11.77 -0.64
N ALA A 171 0.46 -12.37 0.55
CA ALA A 171 0.36 -13.82 0.73
C ALA A 171 -1.03 -14.37 0.37
N SER A 172 -2.09 -13.67 0.76
CA SER A 172 -3.48 -14.03 0.42
C SER A 172 -3.74 -13.99 -1.08
N GLN A 173 -3.23 -12.96 -1.77
CA GLN A 173 -3.35 -12.83 -3.22
C GLN A 173 -2.58 -13.91 -3.96
N ARG A 174 -1.36 -14.25 -3.52
CA ARG A 174 -0.59 -15.38 -4.09
C ARG A 174 -1.37 -16.69 -3.96
N LYS A 175 -1.95 -16.94 -2.78
CA LYS A 175 -2.75 -18.15 -2.56
C LYS A 175 -4.02 -18.19 -3.42
N ALA A 176 -4.71 -17.06 -3.57
CA ALA A 176 -5.94 -16.97 -4.35
C ALA A 176 -5.73 -17.09 -5.87
N ARG A 177 -4.52 -16.84 -6.38
CA ARG A 177 -4.18 -17.01 -7.82
C ARG A 177 -3.77 -18.43 -8.18
N GLY A 178 -3.28 -19.21 -7.20
CA GLY A 178 -2.85 -20.59 -7.39
C GLY A 178 -3.89 -21.64 -6.98
N ALA A 179 -5.12 -21.23 -6.72
CA ALA A 179 -6.27 -22.07 -6.37
C ALA A 179 -7.33 -21.92 -7.47
#